data_AF-X1M8B7-F1
#
_entry.id   AF-X1M8B7-F1
#
_cell.length_a   1.000
_cell.length_b   1.000
_cell.length_c   1.000
_cell.angle_alpha   90.00
_cell.angle_beta   90.00
_cell.angle_gamma   90.00
#
_symmetry.space_group_name_H-M   'P 1'
#
loop_
_entity.id
_entity.type
_entity.pdbx_description
1 polymer ?
#
loop_
_entity_poly.entity_id
_entity_poly.type
_entity_poly.pdbx_seq_one_letter_code
_entity_poly.pdbx_strand_id
1 'polypeptide(L)' 'EYASAQVLFAAIEEAGTLDPDAVREALLATDMMTMNGRATFEKGTQFWRWPVAWGQWRKTDNPWVWEAPTYFSELSPPNL' A
#
# COMPACT_ATOMS: atom_id res chain seq x y z
N GLU A 1 8.72 7.73 -2.88
CA GLU A 1 7.74 6.62 -2.97
C GLU A 1 6.72 6.93 -4.05
N TYR A 2 6.54 6.06 -5.03
CA TYR A 2 5.59 6.30 -6.13
C TYR A 2 4.14 6.12 -5.67
N ALA A 3 3.87 5.08 -4.88
CA ALA A 3 2.51 4.77 -4.42
C ALA A 3 1.91 5.88 -3.54
N SER A 4 2.71 6.48 -2.66
CA SER A 4 2.29 7.60 -1.81
C SER A 4 1.87 8.83 -2.64
N ALA A 5 2.62 9.13 -3.72
CA ALA A 5 2.26 10.21 -4.64
C ALA A 5 1.01 9.87 -5.45
N GLN A 6 0.88 8.63 -5.94
CA GLN A 6 -0.30 8.14 -6.65
C GLN A 6 -1.57 8.33 -5.81
N VAL A 7 -1.52 7.97 -4.53
CA VAL A 7 -2.65 8.12 -3.58
C VAL A 7 -2.98 9.59 -3.35
N LEU A 8 -1.97 10.44 -3.14
CA LEU A 8 -2.20 11.87 -2.93
C LEU A 8 -2.83 12.54 -4.16
N PHE A 9 -2.35 12.22 -5.36
CA PHE A 9 -2.89 12.79 -6.59
C PHE A 9 -4.33 12.34 -6.83
N ALA A 10 -4.64 11.06 -6.63
CA ALA A 10 -6.00 10.57 -6.72
C ALA A 10 -6.94 11.29 -5.72
N ALA A 11 -6.49 11.52 -4.49
CA ALA A 11 -7.28 12.24 -3.50
C ALA A 11 -7.49 13.72 -3.85
N ILE A 12 -6.49 14.39 -4.44
CA ILE A 12 -6.63 15.77 -4.93
C ILE A 12 -7.62 15.83 -6.11
N GLU A 13 -7.56 14.87 -7.02
CA GLU A 13 -8.49 14.77 -8.16
C GLU A 13 -9.93 14.53 -7.69
N GLU A 14 -10.13 13.63 -6.73
CA GLU A 14 -11.44 13.36 -6.12
C GLU A 14 -11.98 14.58 -5.34
N ALA A 15 -11.12 15.27 -4.60
CA ALA A 15 -11.51 16.46 -3.85
C ALA A 15 -11.86 17.65 -4.77
N GLY A 16 -11.28 17.72 -5.96
CA GLY A 16 -11.47 18.82 -6.90
C GLY A 16 -10.95 20.17 -6.39
N THR A 17 -10.12 20.16 -5.34
CA THR A 17 -9.60 21.34 -4.65
C THR A 17 -8.26 21.02 -3.98
N LEU A 18 -7.54 22.06 -3.55
CA LEU A 18 -6.34 21.96 -2.71
C LEU A 18 -6.61 22.36 -1.26
N ASP A 19 -7.89 22.52 -0.89
CA ASP A 19 -8.27 22.71 0.51
C ASP A 19 -7.81 21.51 1.37
N PRO A 20 -7.07 21.74 2.46
CA PRO A 20 -6.48 20.66 3.25
C PRO A 20 -7.51 19.69 3.84
N ASP A 21 -8.66 20.20 4.29
CA ASP A 21 -9.68 19.37 4.93
C ASP A 21 -10.39 18.50 3.88
N ALA A 22 -10.73 19.08 2.71
CA ALA A 22 -11.30 18.33 1.61
C ALA A 22 -10.37 17.22 1.08
N VAL A 23 -9.07 17.52 0.91
CA VAL A 23 -8.08 16.51 0.50
C VAL A 23 -7.90 15.43 1.56
N ARG A 24 -7.90 15.80 2.84
CA ARG A 24 -7.83 14.83 3.96
C ARG A 24 -9.02 13.89 3.96
N GLU A 25 -10.24 14.37 3.74
CA GLU A 25 -11.42 13.52 3.67
C GLU A 25 -11.40 12.60 2.44
N ALA A 26 -10.93 13.09 1.27
CA ALA A 26 -10.73 12.25 0.09
C ALA A 26 -9.66 11.16 0.30
N LEU A 27 -8.57 11.49 1.00
CA LEU A 27 -7.55 10.51 1.42
C LEU A 27 -8.16 9.42 2.31
N LEU A 28 -8.98 9.80 3.30
CA LEU A 28 -9.66 8.85 4.19
C LEU A 28 -10.65 7.93 3.47
N ALA A 29 -11.25 8.41 2.37
CA ALA A 29 -12.15 7.64 1.52
C ALA A 29 -11.41 6.77 0.47
N THR A 30 -10.09 6.90 0.35
CA THR A 30 -9.32 6.19 -0.67
C THR A 30 -9.39 4.68 -0.48
N ASP A 31 -9.77 3.99 -1.55
CA ASP A 31 -9.71 2.54 -1.71
C ASP A 31 -9.30 2.22 -3.14
N MET A 32 -7.99 2.08 -3.38
CA MET A 32 -7.46 1.90 -4.74
C MET A 32 -6.27 0.95 -4.79
N MET A 33 -6.04 0.36 -5.97
CA MET A 33 -4.81 -0.39 -6.23
C MET A 33 -3.69 0.56 -6.65
N THR A 34 -2.54 0.42 -5.98
CA THR A 34 -1.28 1.09 -6.35
C THR A 34 -0.27 0.08 -6.89
N MET A 35 0.89 0.55 -7.35
CA MET A 35 1.99 -0.35 -7.74
C MET A 35 2.48 -1.24 -6.60
N ASN A 36 2.38 -0.76 -5.38
CA ASN A 36 2.75 -1.57 -4.24
C ASN A 36 1.58 -2.54 -3.97
N GLY A 37 0.31 -2.13 -4.11
CA GLY A 37 -0.90 -2.90 -3.80
C GLY A 37 -2.03 -2.02 -3.22
N ARG A 38 -3.02 -2.60 -2.52
CA ARG A 38 -4.24 -1.87 -2.11
C ARG A 38 -3.95 -0.78 -1.06
N ALA A 39 -4.29 0.47 -1.39
CA ALA A 39 -4.26 1.63 -0.51
C ALA A 39 -5.63 1.85 0.12
N THR A 40 -5.66 1.80 1.45
CA THR A 40 -6.82 2.09 2.30
C THR A 40 -6.31 2.54 3.66
N PHE A 41 -7.01 3.51 4.27
CA PHE A 41 -6.60 4.13 5.51
C PHE A 41 -7.53 3.73 6.66
N GLU A 42 -6.93 3.38 7.79
CA GLU A 42 -7.65 3.12 9.02
C GLU A 42 -8.28 4.38 9.60
N LYS A 43 -9.53 4.26 10.06
CA LYS A 43 -10.21 5.34 10.78
C LYS A 43 -9.53 5.58 12.12
N GLY A 44 -9.27 6.84 12.45
CA GLY A 44 -8.67 7.27 13.72
C GLY A 44 -7.15 7.36 13.70
N THR A 45 -6.45 6.40 13.10
CA THR A 45 -4.97 6.42 12.98
C THR A 45 -4.49 7.02 11.66
N GLN A 46 -5.33 7.03 10.61
CA GLN A 46 -4.95 7.37 9.23
C GLN A 46 -3.75 6.53 8.76
N PHE A 47 -3.64 5.30 9.26
CA PHE A 47 -2.56 4.41 8.89
C PHE A 47 -2.96 3.56 7.69
N TRP A 48 -2.05 3.46 6.72
CA TRP A 48 -2.18 2.53 5.61
C TRP A 48 -1.41 1.25 5.91
N ARG A 49 -2.12 0.14 6.10
CA ARG A 49 -1.51 -1.17 6.31
C ARG A 49 -0.98 -1.75 5.00
N TRP A 50 0.34 -1.83 4.92
CA TRP A 50 1.07 -2.46 3.84
C TRP A 50 1.44 -3.91 4.23
N PRO A 51 1.17 -4.94 3.40
CA PRO A 51 1.63 -6.30 3.68
C PRO A 51 3.16 -6.35 3.59
N VAL A 52 3.83 -6.78 4.65
CA VAL A 52 5.29 -6.92 4.65
C VAL A 52 5.67 -7.99 3.63
N ALA A 53 6.45 -7.58 2.62
CA ALA A 53 7.04 -8.48 1.66
C ALA A 53 8.42 -8.90 2.17
N TRP A 54 8.64 -10.21 2.29
CA TRP A 54 9.92 -10.78 2.70
C TRP A 54 10.39 -11.79 1.67
N GLY A 55 11.61 -11.59 1.17
CA GLY A 55 12.30 -12.52 0.29
C GLY A 55 13.63 -12.92 0.90
N GLN A 56 13.93 -14.22 0.89
CA GLN A 56 15.25 -14.73 1.27
C GLN A 56 15.84 -15.48 0.09
N TRP A 57 17.03 -15.08 -0.34
CA TRP A 57 17.80 -15.83 -1.32
C TRP A 57 18.14 -17.22 -0.79
N ARG A 58 17.83 -18.24 -1.59
CA ARG A 58 18.09 -19.65 -1.31
C ARG A 58 18.75 -20.27 -2.54
N LYS A 59 19.74 -21.12 -2.29
CA LYS A 59 20.33 -21.93 -3.34
C LYS A 59 19.36 -23.05 -3.70
N THR A 60 19.22 -23.32 -4.99
CA THR A 60 18.36 -24.38 -5.52
C THR A 60 19.14 -25.32 -6.42
N ASP A 61 18.56 -26.48 -6.72
CA ASP A 61 19.11 -27.46 -7.68
C ASP A 61 18.65 -27.18 -9.12
N ASN A 62 17.92 -26.09 -9.34
CA ASN A 62 17.46 -25.67 -10.67
C ASN A 62 18.64 -25.11 -11.50
N PRO A 63 18.52 -25.08 -12.85
CA PRO A 63 19.56 -24.50 -13.71
C PRO A 63 19.92 -23.05 -13.35
N TRP A 64 18.96 -22.27 -12.83
CA TRP A 64 19.20 -21.00 -12.15
C TRP A 64 19.40 -21.25 -10.65
N VAL A 65 20.66 -21.24 -10.23
CA VAL A 65 21.16 -21.68 -8.90
C VAL A 65 20.55 -20.94 -7.70
N TRP A 66 19.93 -19.77 -7.92
CA TRP A 66 19.42 -18.90 -6.85
C TRP A 66 17.97 -18.53 -7.10
N GLU A 67 17.15 -18.67 -6.06
CA GLU A 67 15.78 -18.22 -6.03
C GLU A 67 15.53 -17.37 -4.78
N ALA A 68 14.69 -16.33 -4.92
CA ALA A 68 14.21 -15.52 -3.81
C ALA A 68 12.68 -15.48 -3.83
N PRO A 69 12.00 -16.56 -3.39
CA PRO A 69 10.56 -16.54 -3.27
C PRO A 69 10.14 -15.42 -2.32
N THR A 70 9.18 -14.61 -2.76
CA THR A 70 8.64 -13.51 -1.97
C THR A 70 7.41 -14.00 -1.22
N TYR A 71 7.41 -13.81 0.09
CA TYR A 71 6.31 -14.10 0.98
C TYR A 71 5.69 -12.77 1.42
N PHE A 72 4.36 -12.71 1.46
CA PHE A 72 3.63 -11.54 1.95
C PHE A 72 3.00 -11.89 3.28
N SER A 73 3.08 -10.98 4.26
CA SER A 73 2.30 -11.11 5.49
C SER A 73 0.81 -11.01 5.16
N GLU A 74 -0.02 -11.77 5.89
CA GLU A 74 -1.45 -11.51 5.91
C GLU A 74 -1.70 -10.11 6.47
N LEU A 75 -2.66 -9.39 5.90
CA LEU A 75 -3.12 -8.13 6.47
C LEU A 75 -3.80 -8.47 7.81
N SER A 76 -3.27 -7.92 8.91
CA SER A 76 -3.89 -8.05 10.22
C SER A 76 -5.36 -7.62 10.11
N PRO A 77 -6.32 -8.38 10.66
CA PRO A 77 -7.73 -8.02 10.57
C PRO A 77 -7.94 -6.63 11.18
N PRO A 78 -8.95 -5.86 10.69
CA PRO A 78 -9.14 -4.45 11.03
C PRO A 78 -9.40 -4.14 12.51
N ASN A 79 -9.38 -5.14 13.40
CA ASN A 79 -9.80 -5.05 14.81
C ASN A 79 -8.73 -5.55 15.81
N LEU A 80 -7.44 -5.54 15.44
CA LEU A 80 -6.32 -5.74 16.38
C LEU A 80 -5.59 -4.43 16.64
#